data_AF-A0A1W1HE85-F1
#
_entry.id   AF-A0A1W1HE85-F1
#
_cell.length_a   1.000
_cell.length_b   1.000
_cell.length_c   1.000
_cell.angle_alpha   90.00
_cell.angle_beta   90.00
_cell.angle_gamma   90.00
#
_symmetry.space_group_name_H-M   'P 1'
#
loop_
_entity.id
_entity.type
_entity.pdbx_description
1 polymer ?
#
loop_
_entity_poly.entity_id
_entity_poly.type
_entity_poly.pdbx_seq_one_letter_code
_entity_poly.pdbx_strand_id
1 'polypeptide(L)'
;MKKDFNEELDSLQKDKKSLQGRLNNLVGKFAEYQLATDFRSRKRFPLSVYFNGLPDTDIANTPLNIIEVKQRVKFQRQDGKEMEIDVMALSDDGRVVLVEVKKRNEKIGIAVVKDFLEKCTAYGACFPEKKILPAFLSTGGFTEDAFLFCDNNGIGTAEKIIYFV
;
A
#
# COMPACT_ATOMS: atom_id res chain seq x y z
N MET A 1 -0.11 48.04 -3.74
CA MET A 1 -0.63 47.38 -2.52
C MET A 1 -1.60 46.23 -2.79
N LYS A 2 -2.87 46.44 -3.20
CA LYS A 2 -3.77 45.28 -3.48
C LYS A 2 -3.33 44.42 -4.68
N LYS A 3 -2.69 45.02 -5.68
CA LYS A 3 -2.24 44.34 -6.89
C LYS A 3 -1.01 43.46 -6.63
N ASP A 4 0.00 44.01 -5.95
CA ASP A 4 1.21 43.26 -5.55
C ASP A 4 0.89 42.07 -4.63
N PHE A 5 -0.04 42.23 -3.69
CA PHE A 5 -0.45 41.14 -2.79
C PHE A 5 -1.16 40.00 -3.53
N ASN A 6 -1.99 40.32 -4.53
CA ASN A 6 -2.65 39.30 -5.34
C ASN A 6 -1.67 38.58 -6.27
N GLU A 7 -0.68 39.30 -6.82
CA GLU A 7 0.38 38.72 -7.65
C GLU A 7 1.28 37.77 -6.83
N GLU A 8 1.60 38.14 -5.59
CA GLU A 8 2.36 37.29 -4.68
C GLU A 8 1.57 36.03 -4.28
N LEU A 9 0.27 36.16 -3.98
CA LEU A 9 -0.65 35.05 -3.73
C LEU A 9 -0.72 34.07 -4.89
N ASP A 10 -0.84 34.58 -6.12
CA ASP A 10 -0.89 33.75 -7.33
C ASP A 10 0.44 33.01 -7.56
N SER A 11 1.57 33.65 -7.27
CA SER A 11 2.88 33.01 -7.36
C SER A 11 3.01 31.87 -6.34
N LEU A 12 2.63 32.10 -5.08
CA LEU A 12 2.68 31.10 -4.02
C LEU A 12 1.74 29.92 -4.30
N GLN A 13 0.55 30.17 -4.89
CA GLN A 13 -0.35 29.08 -5.29
C GLN A 13 0.22 28.24 -6.43
N LYS A 14 0.89 28.87 -7.41
CA LYS A 14 1.59 28.15 -8.48
C LYS A 14 2.75 27.32 -7.94
N ASP A 15 3.54 27.87 -7.05
CA ASP A 15 4.67 27.17 -6.42
C ASP A 15 4.19 26.00 -5.57
N LYS A 16 3.12 26.19 -4.78
CA LYS A 16 2.47 25.11 -4.04
C LYS A 16 2.03 23.98 -4.97
N LYS A 17 1.36 24.28 -6.09
CA LYS A 17 0.94 23.27 -7.07
C LYS A 17 2.15 22.56 -7.71
N SER A 18 3.20 23.29 -8.04
CA SER A 18 4.44 22.75 -8.61
C SER A 18 5.15 21.80 -7.65
N LEU A 19 5.28 22.22 -6.38
CA LEU A 19 5.86 21.40 -5.30
C LEU A 19 5.03 20.14 -5.04
N GLN A 20 3.70 20.26 -5.01
CA GLN A 20 2.81 19.10 -4.91
C GLN A 20 2.98 18.14 -6.08
N GLY A 21 3.11 18.67 -7.31
CA GLY A 21 3.37 17.84 -8.50
C GLY A 21 4.71 17.08 -8.42
N ARG A 22 5.79 17.76 -8.00
CA ARG A 22 7.11 17.15 -7.79
C ARG A 22 7.10 16.11 -6.67
N LEU A 23 6.42 16.42 -5.56
CA LEU A 23 6.25 15.50 -4.45
C LEU A 23 5.47 14.26 -4.88
N ASN A 24 4.34 14.41 -5.58
CA ASN A 24 3.57 13.29 -6.12
C ASN A 24 4.40 12.42 -7.08
N ASN A 25 5.26 13.03 -7.91
CA ASN A 25 6.16 12.28 -8.79
C ASN A 25 7.21 11.47 -8.00
N LEU A 26 7.78 12.05 -6.95
CA LEU A 26 8.73 11.37 -6.06
C LEU A 26 8.04 10.25 -5.26
N VAL A 27 6.88 10.52 -4.70
CA VAL A 27 6.01 9.52 -4.03
C VAL A 27 5.69 8.37 -4.98
N GLY A 28 5.33 8.67 -6.23
CA GLY A 28 5.10 7.66 -7.26
C GLY A 28 6.33 6.82 -7.59
N LYS A 29 7.56 7.31 -7.38
CA LYS A 29 8.81 6.54 -7.56
C LYS A 29 9.19 5.72 -6.32
N PHE A 30 8.82 6.21 -5.13
CA PHE A 30 9.23 5.69 -3.83
C PHE A 30 8.06 5.15 -2.97
N ALA A 31 6.93 4.78 -3.58
CA ALA A 31 5.73 4.37 -2.85
C ALA A 31 5.99 3.22 -1.85
N GLU A 32 6.78 2.21 -2.22
CA GLU A 32 7.21 1.13 -1.32
C GLU A 32 7.97 1.65 -0.10
N TYR A 33 8.95 2.53 -0.34
CA TYR A 33 9.78 3.13 0.69
C TYR A 33 8.97 4.03 1.63
N GLN A 34 8.08 4.85 1.07
CA GLN A 34 7.20 5.70 1.86
C GLN A 34 6.28 4.84 2.73
N LEU A 35 5.60 3.85 2.16
CA LEU A 35 4.70 2.96 2.91
C LEU A 35 5.45 2.24 4.03
N ALA A 36 6.64 1.71 3.74
CA ALA A 36 7.45 1.03 4.74
C ALA A 36 7.95 2.00 5.84
N THR A 37 8.29 3.24 5.49
CA THR A 37 8.69 4.28 6.46
C THR A 37 7.53 4.68 7.37
N ASP A 38 6.35 4.84 6.80
CA ASP A 38 5.11 5.12 7.50
C ASP A 38 4.77 4.01 8.52
N PHE A 39 4.83 2.75 8.08
CA PHE A 39 4.58 1.60 8.95
C PHE A 39 5.57 1.54 10.13
N ARG A 40 6.86 1.82 9.88
CA ARG A 40 7.90 1.84 10.93
C ARG A 40 7.73 2.96 11.93
N SER A 41 7.37 4.15 11.46
CA SER A 41 7.34 5.36 12.28
C SER A 41 6.10 5.40 13.18
N ARG A 42 4.93 5.02 12.66
CA ARG A 42 3.68 5.05 13.44
C ARG A 42 3.57 3.95 14.45
N LYS A 43 4.04 2.76 14.09
CA LYS A 43 3.93 1.49 14.83
C LYS A 43 2.51 1.00 15.12
N ARG A 44 1.57 1.86 15.52
CA ARG A 44 0.21 1.46 15.87
C ARG A 44 -0.83 2.16 15.01
N PHE A 45 -1.52 1.41 14.15
CA PHE A 45 -2.57 1.94 13.27
C PHE A 45 -3.50 0.83 12.76
N PRO A 46 -4.79 1.12 12.51
CA PRO A 46 -5.64 0.21 11.75
C PRO A 46 -5.24 0.22 10.27
N LEU A 47 -5.31 -0.94 9.62
CA LEU A 47 -4.90 -1.06 8.21
C LEU A 47 -5.81 -0.26 7.27
N SER A 48 -7.07 -0.01 7.69
CA SER A 48 -8.04 0.82 6.97
C SER A 48 -7.61 2.27 6.76
N VAL A 49 -6.63 2.78 7.52
CA VAL A 49 -6.04 4.11 7.27
C VAL A 49 -5.31 4.17 5.93
N TYR A 50 -4.83 3.03 5.44
CA TYR A 50 -4.08 2.96 4.18
C TYR A 50 -4.87 2.29 3.05
N PHE A 51 -5.67 1.28 3.36
CA PHE A 51 -6.30 0.41 2.35
C PHE A 51 -7.81 0.27 2.57
N ASN A 52 -8.57 0.35 1.48
CA ASN A 52 -10.02 0.16 1.44
C ASN A 52 -10.37 -1.29 1.08
N GLY A 53 -11.62 -1.72 1.31
CA GLY A 53 -12.09 -3.04 0.89
C GLY A 53 -11.50 -4.20 1.70
N LEU A 54 -11.00 -3.93 2.91
CA LEU A 54 -10.58 -4.99 3.84
C LEU A 54 -11.82 -5.68 4.44
N PRO A 55 -11.84 -7.03 4.51
CA PRO A 55 -12.97 -7.79 5.02
C PRO A 55 -13.05 -7.70 6.55
N ASP A 56 -14.28 -7.67 7.05
CA ASP A 56 -14.69 -7.44 8.45
C ASP A 56 -14.18 -6.14 9.09
N THR A 57 -15.13 -5.36 9.60
CA THR A 57 -14.89 -4.08 10.28
C THR A 57 -13.94 -4.23 11.47
N ASP A 58 -13.92 -5.39 12.13
CA ASP A 58 -13.07 -5.60 13.29
C ASP A 58 -11.61 -5.80 12.91
N ILE A 59 -11.30 -6.54 11.83
CA ILE A 59 -9.90 -6.76 11.41
C ILE A 59 -9.32 -5.49 10.78
N ALA A 60 -10.12 -4.81 9.95
CA ALA A 60 -9.72 -3.58 9.27
C ALA A 60 -9.49 -2.43 10.26
N ASN A 61 -10.32 -2.32 11.31
CA ASN A 61 -10.29 -1.20 12.26
C ASN A 61 -9.58 -1.53 13.58
N THR A 62 -9.25 -2.79 13.87
CA THR A 62 -8.40 -3.13 15.02
C THR A 62 -6.96 -2.73 14.72
N PRO A 63 -6.36 -1.79 15.49
CA PRO A 63 -5.00 -1.37 15.27
C PRO A 63 -4.02 -2.55 15.28
N LEU A 64 -3.13 -2.57 14.30
CA LEU A 64 -1.94 -3.41 14.28
C LEU A 64 -0.87 -2.73 15.11
N ASN A 65 -0.13 -3.47 15.94
CA ASN A 65 1.06 -2.95 16.61
C ASN A 65 2.30 -3.53 15.92
N ILE A 66 2.76 -2.83 14.90
CA ILE A 66 3.86 -3.20 14.02
C ILE A 66 5.19 -3.23 14.79
N ILE A 67 5.80 -4.40 14.79
CA ILE A 67 7.10 -4.68 15.42
C ILE A 67 8.22 -4.86 14.40
N GLU A 68 7.88 -5.19 13.15
CA GLU A 68 8.86 -5.40 12.08
C GLU A 68 8.31 -4.94 10.73
N VAL A 69 9.15 -4.31 9.92
CA VAL A 69 8.83 -3.92 8.54
C VAL A 69 10.02 -4.19 7.62
N LYS A 70 9.81 -5.05 6.63
CA LYS A 70 10.79 -5.41 5.60
C LYS A 70 10.30 -4.96 4.23
N GLN A 71 11.24 -4.65 3.34
CA GLN A 71 10.99 -4.36 1.93
C GLN A 71 11.64 -5.44 1.08
N ARG A 72 11.09 -5.72 -0.11
CA ARG A 72 11.60 -6.71 -1.07
C ARG A 72 11.88 -8.06 -0.41
N VAL A 73 10.86 -8.57 0.27
CA VAL A 73 10.94 -9.84 1.01
C VAL A 73 10.90 -10.98 0.03
N LYS A 74 12.05 -11.64 -0.13
CA LYS A 74 12.18 -12.87 -0.89
C LYS A 74 11.89 -14.09 -0.02
N PHE A 75 11.15 -15.04 -0.57
CA PHE A 75 10.87 -16.33 0.05
C PHE A 75 10.72 -17.40 -1.03
N GLN A 76 10.83 -18.68 -0.65
CA GLN A 76 10.64 -19.79 -1.57
C GLN A 76 9.29 -20.45 -1.31
N ARG A 77 8.50 -20.66 -2.37
CA ARG A 77 7.34 -21.54 -2.31
C ARG A 77 7.81 -22.99 -2.11
N GLN A 78 6.91 -23.85 -1.65
CA GLN A 78 7.18 -25.29 -1.42
C GLN A 78 7.81 -26.03 -2.61
N ASP A 79 7.59 -25.59 -3.85
CA ASP A 79 8.17 -26.16 -5.06
C ASP A 79 9.55 -25.57 -5.43
N GLY A 80 10.12 -24.72 -4.58
CA GLY A 80 11.41 -24.06 -4.79
C GLY A 80 11.35 -22.77 -5.63
N LYS A 81 10.17 -22.35 -6.11
CA LYS A 81 10.02 -21.08 -6.84
C LYS A 81 10.29 -19.90 -5.91
N GLU A 82 11.26 -19.05 -6.26
CA GLU A 82 11.48 -17.78 -5.56
C GLU A 82 10.32 -16.82 -5.84
N MET A 83 9.82 -16.21 -4.77
CA MET A 83 8.75 -15.20 -4.79
C MET A 83 9.21 -13.97 -4.00
N GLU A 84 8.67 -12.81 -4.38
CA GLU A 84 8.98 -11.54 -3.73
C GLU A 84 7.71 -10.77 -3.38
N ILE A 85 7.65 -10.24 -2.15
CA ILE A 85 6.66 -9.27 -1.68
C ILE A 85 7.35 -7.92 -1.50
N ASP A 86 6.74 -6.85 -2.01
CA ASP A 86 7.36 -5.51 -1.99
C ASP A 86 7.51 -4.96 -0.57
N VAL A 87 6.47 -5.09 0.28
CA VAL A 87 6.51 -4.70 1.69
C VAL A 87 5.85 -5.77 2.56
N MET A 88 6.52 -6.17 3.64
CA MET A 88 5.95 -7.01 4.70
C MET A 88 6.00 -6.26 6.02
N ALA A 89 4.92 -6.30 6.80
CA ALA A 89 4.91 -5.82 8.17
C ALA A 89 4.28 -6.83 9.14
N LEU A 90 4.98 -7.12 10.23
CA LEU A 90 4.54 -8.03 11.28
C LEU A 90 4.03 -7.22 12.47
N SER A 91 2.84 -7.56 12.94
CA SER A 91 2.24 -7.10 14.19
C SER A 91 2.62 -8.02 15.35
N ASP A 92 2.67 -7.48 16.57
CA ASP A 92 2.97 -8.23 17.80
C ASP A 92 2.02 -9.40 18.06
N ASP A 93 0.77 -9.29 17.62
CA ASP A 93 -0.27 -10.31 17.70
C ASP A 93 -0.24 -11.34 16.56
N GLY A 94 0.83 -11.37 15.77
CA GLY A 94 1.06 -12.38 14.73
C GLY A 94 0.34 -12.14 13.41
N ARG A 95 -0.40 -11.02 13.26
CA ARG A 95 -0.91 -10.56 11.95
C ARG A 95 0.25 -10.09 11.08
N VAL A 96 0.24 -10.46 9.80
CA VAL A 96 1.26 -10.08 8.82
C VAL A 96 0.59 -9.37 7.65
N VAL A 97 0.92 -8.10 7.44
CA VAL A 97 0.50 -7.34 6.26
C VAL A 97 1.49 -7.62 5.14
N LEU A 98 0.99 -8.11 4.01
CA LEU A 98 1.77 -8.27 2.78
C LEU A 98 1.26 -7.27 1.77
N VAL A 99 2.15 -6.48 1.16
CA VAL A 99 1.79 -5.43 0.22
C VAL A 99 2.54 -5.59 -1.09
N GLU A 100 1.80 -5.58 -2.20
CA GLU A 100 2.34 -5.36 -3.55
C GLU A 100 2.08 -3.91 -3.97
N VAL A 101 3.07 -3.31 -4.64
CA VAL A 101 3.05 -1.91 -5.07
C VAL A 101 3.28 -1.83 -6.59
N LYS A 102 2.33 -1.22 -7.30
CA LYS A 102 2.43 -0.92 -8.73
C LYS A 102 2.39 0.58 -8.98
N LYS A 103 3.48 1.08 -9.56
CA LYS A 103 3.77 2.51 -9.79
C LYS A 103 3.57 2.89 -11.27
N ARG A 104 2.50 2.40 -11.89
CA ARG A 104 2.21 2.61 -13.32
C ARG A 104 1.08 3.63 -13.47
N ASN A 105 0.99 4.27 -14.64
CA ASN A 105 -0.14 5.15 -14.98
C ASN A 105 -1.37 4.39 -15.46
N GLU A 106 -1.18 3.14 -15.91
CA GLU A 106 -2.25 2.28 -16.38
C GLU A 106 -2.92 1.54 -15.21
N LYS A 107 -4.22 1.31 -15.35
CA LYS A 107 -5.01 0.51 -14.42
C LYS A 107 -4.50 -0.92 -14.38
N ILE A 108 -4.48 -1.51 -13.19
CA ILE A 108 -4.06 -2.89 -13.00
C ILE A 108 -5.19 -3.85 -13.39
N GLY A 109 -4.84 -4.84 -14.22
CA GLY A 109 -5.71 -5.93 -14.66
C GLY A 109 -5.77 -7.08 -13.67
N ILE A 110 -6.78 -7.94 -13.83
CA ILE A 110 -7.06 -9.05 -12.90
C ILE A 110 -5.90 -10.06 -12.75
N ALA A 111 -5.11 -10.29 -13.80
CA ALA A 111 -3.99 -11.23 -13.76
C ALA A 111 -2.95 -10.84 -12.70
N VAL A 112 -2.65 -9.55 -12.58
CA VAL A 112 -1.65 -9.04 -11.64
C VAL A 112 -2.09 -9.22 -10.18
N VAL A 113 -3.38 -9.01 -9.88
CA VAL A 113 -3.92 -9.19 -8.52
C VAL A 113 -4.06 -10.67 -8.16
N LYS A 114 -4.32 -11.55 -9.15
CA LYS A 114 -4.27 -13.01 -8.97
C LYS A 114 -2.87 -13.50 -8.64
N ASP A 115 -1.87 -13.04 -9.39
CA ASP A 115 -0.46 -13.36 -9.11
C ASP A 115 -0.06 -12.92 -7.70
N PHE A 116 -0.52 -11.75 -7.25
CA PHE A 116 -0.29 -11.31 -5.88
C PHE A 116 -0.97 -12.20 -4.84
N LEU A 117 -2.22 -12.60 -5.07
CA LEU A 117 -2.91 -13.53 -4.17
C LEU A 117 -2.17 -14.86 -4.06
N GLU A 118 -1.64 -15.40 -5.17
CA GLU A 118 -0.78 -16.60 -5.17
C GLU A 118 0.43 -16.42 -4.24
N LYS A 119 1.10 -15.27 -4.27
CA LYS A 119 2.21 -14.97 -3.37
C LYS A 119 1.76 -14.96 -1.91
N CYS A 120 0.63 -14.32 -1.60
CA CYS A 120 0.08 -14.28 -0.25
C CYS A 120 -0.26 -15.69 0.27
N THR A 121 -0.90 -16.51 -0.56
CA THR A 121 -1.21 -17.91 -0.23
C THR A 121 0.06 -18.73 -0.01
N ALA A 122 1.06 -18.58 -0.88
CA ALA A 122 2.34 -19.27 -0.74
C ALA A 122 3.09 -18.84 0.53
N TYR A 123 3.09 -17.55 0.86
CA TYR A 123 3.68 -17.05 2.10
C TYR A 123 2.95 -17.60 3.33
N GLY A 124 1.61 -17.57 3.34
CA GLY A 124 0.81 -18.15 4.43
C GLY A 124 1.06 -19.65 4.61
N ALA A 125 1.27 -20.40 3.53
CA ALA A 125 1.62 -21.82 3.60
C ALA A 125 3.02 -22.07 4.19
N CYS A 126 3.95 -21.10 4.09
CA CYS A 126 5.27 -21.18 4.71
C CYS A 126 5.25 -20.80 6.20
N PHE A 127 4.26 -20.01 6.63
CA PHE A 127 4.10 -19.48 7.99
C PHE A 127 2.66 -19.66 8.48
N PRO A 128 2.20 -20.91 8.70
CA PRO A 128 0.79 -21.23 8.94
C PRO A 128 0.24 -20.65 10.26
N GLU A 129 1.11 -20.27 11.19
CA GLU A 129 0.74 -19.62 12.44
C GLU A 129 0.42 -18.12 12.27
N LYS A 130 0.74 -17.53 11.11
CA LYS A 130 0.53 -16.11 10.83
C LYS A 130 -0.82 -15.87 10.16
N LYS A 131 -1.51 -14.81 10.59
CA LYS A 131 -2.70 -14.32 9.91
C LYS A 131 -2.31 -13.31 8.84
N ILE A 132 -2.41 -13.71 7.57
CA ILE A 132 -2.04 -12.86 6.44
C ILE A 132 -3.14 -11.84 6.15
N LEU A 133 -2.75 -10.58 5.99
CA LEU A 133 -3.57 -9.45 5.58
C LEU A 133 -3.05 -8.92 4.24
N PRO A 134 -3.61 -9.35 3.09
CA PRO A 134 -3.19 -8.90 1.78
C PRO A 134 -3.60 -7.45 1.54
N ALA A 135 -2.69 -6.65 0.99
CA ALA A 135 -2.96 -5.30 0.55
C ALA A 135 -2.26 -4.98 -0.77
N PHE A 136 -2.84 -4.08 -1.57
CA PHE A 136 -2.37 -3.76 -2.91
C PHE A 136 -2.44 -2.25 -3.14
N LEU A 137 -1.31 -1.65 -3.49
CA LEU A 137 -1.20 -0.24 -3.85
C LEU A 137 -0.98 -0.10 -5.36
N SER A 138 -1.87 0.59 -6.07
CA SER A 138 -1.74 0.87 -7.51
C SER A 138 -1.94 2.35 -7.82
N THR A 139 -0.88 3.07 -8.19
CA THR A 139 -0.97 4.52 -8.49
C THR A 139 -1.78 4.82 -9.76
N GLY A 140 -1.92 3.84 -10.66
CA GLY A 140 -2.72 3.95 -11.89
C GLY A 140 -4.16 3.47 -11.71
N GLY A 141 -4.52 3.05 -10.50
CA GLY A 141 -5.82 2.49 -10.17
C GLY A 141 -6.00 1.04 -10.61
N PHE A 142 -7.26 0.60 -10.58
CA PHE A 142 -7.67 -0.77 -10.87
C PHE A 142 -8.69 -0.81 -12.01
N THR A 143 -8.64 -1.87 -12.82
CA THR A 143 -9.79 -2.25 -13.66
C THR A 143 -10.93 -2.73 -12.76
N GLU A 144 -12.17 -2.68 -13.25
CA GLU A 144 -13.34 -3.10 -12.48
C GLU A 144 -13.25 -4.56 -12.05
N ASP A 145 -12.86 -5.46 -12.96
CA ASP A 145 -12.63 -6.87 -12.65
C ASP A 145 -11.55 -7.09 -11.60
N ALA A 146 -10.45 -6.32 -11.65
CA ALA A 146 -9.39 -6.43 -10.65
C ALA A 146 -9.85 -5.92 -9.28
N PHE A 147 -10.62 -4.83 -9.25
CA PHE A 147 -11.16 -4.28 -8.01
C PHE A 147 -12.15 -5.26 -7.36
N LEU A 148 -13.09 -5.80 -8.15
CA LEU A 148 -14.06 -6.80 -7.69
C LEU A 148 -13.35 -8.09 -7.23
N PHE A 149 -12.29 -8.49 -7.93
CA PHE A 149 -11.47 -9.62 -7.49
C PHE A 149 -10.80 -9.36 -6.15
N CYS A 150 -10.22 -8.17 -5.94
CA CYS A 150 -9.63 -7.79 -4.65
C CYS A 150 -10.66 -7.83 -3.52
N ASP A 151 -11.83 -7.22 -3.72
CA ASP A 151 -12.91 -7.18 -2.73
C ASP A 151 -13.37 -8.60 -2.33
N ASN A 152 -13.68 -9.44 -3.32
CA ASN A 152 -14.11 -10.83 -3.10
C ASN A 152 -13.07 -11.72 -2.42
N ASN A 153 -11.78 -11.35 -2.48
CA ASN A 153 -10.68 -12.12 -1.89
C ASN A 153 -10.07 -11.42 -0.66
N GLY A 154 -10.72 -10.36 -0.16
CA GLY A 154 -10.29 -9.67 1.04
C GLY A 154 -8.96 -8.93 0.92
N ILE A 155 -8.62 -8.46 -0.28
CA ILE A 155 -7.39 -7.71 -0.55
C ILE A 155 -7.67 -6.23 -0.38
N GLY A 156 -7.02 -5.60 0.62
CA GLY A 156 -7.13 -4.16 0.80
C GLY A 156 -6.53 -3.39 -0.38
N THR A 157 -7.21 -2.39 -0.91
CA THR A 157 -6.78 -1.62 -2.08
C THR A 157 -6.53 -0.16 -1.78
N ALA A 158 -5.51 0.41 -2.43
CA ALA A 158 -5.21 1.83 -2.37
C ALA A 158 -4.70 2.33 -3.72
N GLU A 159 -5.02 3.57 -4.07
CA GLU A 159 -4.47 4.22 -5.27
C GLU A 159 -3.40 5.28 -4.93
N LYS A 160 -3.31 5.64 -3.66
CA LYS A 160 -2.46 6.71 -3.16
C LYS A 160 -2.23 6.49 -1.67
N ILE A 161 -1.03 6.82 -1.22
CA ILE A 161 -0.71 6.87 0.20
C ILE A 161 -1.15 8.26 0.68
N ILE A 162 -2.39 8.37 1.16
CA ILE A 162 -2.91 9.62 1.71
C ILE A 162 -2.78 9.54 3.22
N TYR A 163 -1.89 10.35 3.79
CA TYR A 163 -2.06 10.75 5.17
C TYR A 163 -1.52 12.17 5.37
N PHE A 164 -2.36 12.99 5.98
CA PHE A 164 -2.03 14.34 6.39
C PHE A 164 -1.35 14.28 7.75
N VAL A 165 -0.11 14.76 7.83
CA VAL A 165 0.51 15.14 9.11
C VAL A 165 -0.22 16.36 9.67
#